data_AF-A0A0P7DCE5-F1
#
_entry.id   AF-A0A0P7DCE5-F1
#
_cell.length_a   1.000
_cell.length_b   1.000
_cell.length_c   1.000
_cell.angle_alpha   90.00
_cell.angle_beta   90.00
_cell.angle_gamma   90.00
#
_symmetry.space_group_name_H-M   'P 1'
#
loop_
_entity.id
_entity.type
_entity.pdbx_description
1 polymer ?
#
loop_
_entity_poly.entity_id
_entity_poly.type
_entity_poly.pdbx_seq_one_letter_code
_entity_poly.pdbx_strand_id
1 'polypeptide(L)'
;MKATLTAAARKLVSPSIRYEIRHLASKVSEAMARACFWRWEIARFRLQQESPYEIIYIGRKQQREMAKLLIAGKGSGNAAIVDSASATVAANHVVVVSEMPTSGALSVPHYLSAVVPLGRSLEDITARYDSELRRSIRKNRPLYQMRQARSDDEIAMADRYLLRPYASARQGIHAAQFPTEEVFRIARGVGRLDLITLGDEVIGCHLGCEVVRGGKRYWSTLRFGYCEAVFTDARKLREVNSITTFMALEWALEQGFDYYDIGLCLARPDDGLLKWKRRRGGDIDSLGNHAYLFVRLPRTGTAKFLWDTPMFAVEGDKLTLHLGLPEGASDEEVASRYQEMVFGGLHKIYFYGGNGTGETFVESLRHRYANLRSPPTMERVTCS
;
A
#
# COMPACT_ATOMS: atom_id res chain seq x y z
N MET A 1 -17.50 17.11 -32.83
CA MET A 1 -17.33 18.33 -32.00
C MET A 1 -16.72 18.04 -30.62
N LYS A 2 -17.34 17.22 -29.75
CA LYS A 2 -16.75 16.85 -28.43
C LYS A 2 -15.37 16.18 -28.53
N ALA A 3 -15.19 15.22 -29.44
CA ALA A 3 -13.91 14.52 -29.63
C ALA A 3 -12.79 15.47 -30.08
N THR A 4 -13.11 16.41 -30.96
CA THR A 4 -12.19 17.42 -31.51
C THR A 4 -11.77 18.44 -30.44
N LEU A 5 -12.72 18.92 -29.63
CA LEU A 5 -12.45 19.79 -28.46
C LEU A 5 -11.62 19.06 -27.41
N THR A 6 -11.90 17.78 -27.16
CA THR A 6 -11.12 16.95 -26.22
C THR A 6 -9.68 16.75 -26.71
N ALA A 7 -9.50 16.52 -28.02
CA ALA A 7 -8.18 16.37 -28.62
C ALA A 7 -7.38 17.68 -28.60
N ALA A 8 -8.03 18.83 -28.87
CA ALA A 8 -7.41 20.15 -28.77
C ALA A 8 -7.04 20.52 -27.34
N ALA A 9 -7.93 20.27 -26.37
CA ALA A 9 -7.64 20.47 -24.94
C ALA A 9 -6.47 19.59 -24.45
N ARG A 10 -6.35 18.35 -24.95
CA ARG A 10 -5.20 17.46 -24.65
C ARG A 10 -3.86 17.97 -25.21
N LYS A 11 -3.87 18.82 -26.24
CA LYS A 11 -2.65 19.47 -26.76
C LYS A 11 -2.23 20.67 -25.92
N LEU A 12 -3.19 21.39 -25.32
CA LEU A 12 -2.93 22.59 -24.52
C LEU A 12 -2.64 22.29 -23.04
N VAL A 13 -3.11 21.14 -22.53
CA VAL A 13 -2.92 20.74 -21.13
C VAL A 13 -1.98 19.55 -21.03
N SER A 14 -0.79 19.76 -20.44
CA SER A 14 0.21 18.71 -20.28
C SER A 14 -0.34 17.49 -19.51
N PRO A 15 0.20 16.28 -19.71
CA PRO A 15 -0.19 15.10 -18.94
C PRO A 15 -0.15 15.33 -17.42
N SER A 16 0.87 16.05 -16.93
CA SER A 16 1.00 16.41 -15.51
C SER A 16 -0.16 17.29 -15.04
N ILE A 17 -0.50 18.36 -15.78
CA ILE A 17 -1.62 19.23 -15.38
C ILE A 17 -2.94 18.46 -15.41
N ARG A 18 -3.15 17.57 -16.40
CA ARG A 18 -4.34 16.70 -16.44
C ARG A 18 -4.40 15.73 -15.26
N TYR A 19 -3.26 15.28 -14.76
CA TYR A 19 -3.19 14.49 -13.54
C TYR A 19 -3.60 15.34 -12.32
N GLU A 20 -2.99 16.52 -12.14
CA GLU A 20 -3.30 17.43 -11.03
C GLU A 20 -4.78 17.87 -11.00
N ILE A 21 -5.39 18.14 -12.17
CA ILE A 21 -6.82 18.50 -12.24
C ILE A 21 -7.71 17.32 -11.79
N ARG A 22 -7.43 16.11 -12.28
CA ARG A 22 -8.20 14.91 -11.88
C ARG A 22 -8.03 14.63 -10.39
N HIS A 23 -6.82 14.82 -9.89
CA HIS A 23 -6.47 14.67 -8.50
C HIS A 23 -7.20 15.66 -7.60
N LEU A 24 -7.22 16.95 -7.97
CA LEU A 24 -7.98 17.98 -7.28
C LEU A 24 -9.48 17.70 -7.31
N ALA A 25 -10.03 17.30 -8.47
CA ALA A 25 -11.45 16.94 -8.59
C ALA A 25 -11.82 15.76 -7.67
N SER A 26 -10.97 14.74 -7.59
CA SER A 26 -11.14 13.61 -6.66
C SER A 26 -11.10 14.07 -5.20
N LYS A 27 -10.16 14.96 -4.84
CA LYS A 27 -10.05 15.54 -3.50
C LYS A 27 -11.30 16.33 -3.10
N VAL A 28 -11.81 17.18 -4.00
CA VAL A 28 -13.03 17.96 -3.77
C VAL A 28 -14.25 17.04 -3.63
N SER A 29 -14.39 16.06 -4.51
CA SER A 29 -15.48 15.09 -4.44
C SER A 29 -15.49 14.35 -3.10
N GLU A 30 -14.32 13.93 -2.63
CA GLU A 30 -14.19 13.23 -1.35
C GLU A 30 -14.48 14.16 -0.16
N ALA A 31 -14.00 15.41 -0.20
CA ALA A 31 -14.30 16.41 0.83
C ALA A 31 -15.80 16.71 0.93
N MET A 32 -16.49 16.91 -0.21
CA MET A 32 -17.94 17.10 -0.26
C MET A 32 -18.67 15.87 0.29
N ALA A 33 -18.23 14.67 -0.09
CA ALA A 33 -18.87 13.44 0.37
C ALA A 33 -18.73 13.24 1.90
N ARG A 34 -17.65 13.71 2.52
CA ARG A 34 -17.48 13.73 3.98
C ARG A 34 -18.32 14.79 4.66
N ALA A 35 -18.51 15.96 4.04
CA ALA A 35 -19.34 17.04 4.59
C ALA A 35 -20.84 16.70 4.68
N CYS A 36 -21.28 15.61 4.05
CA CYS A 36 -22.65 15.11 4.14
C CYS A 36 -22.93 14.40 5.49
N PHE A 37 -22.92 15.15 6.60
CA PHE A 37 -23.05 14.60 7.96
C PHE A 37 -24.31 13.76 8.20
N TRP A 38 -25.39 13.98 7.44
CA TRP A 38 -26.62 13.16 7.50
C TRP A 38 -26.42 11.72 7.00
N ARG A 39 -25.30 11.42 6.34
CA ARG A 39 -24.92 10.05 5.92
C ARG A 39 -24.04 9.35 6.94
N TRP A 40 -23.73 10.00 8.06
CA TRP A 40 -22.82 9.47 9.06
C TRP A 40 -23.55 8.61 10.07
N GLU A 41 -22.85 7.62 10.58
CA GLU A 41 -23.22 6.81 11.72
C GLU A 41 -22.19 6.95 12.84
N ILE A 42 -22.62 6.64 14.05
CA ILE A 42 -21.73 6.36 15.17
C ILE A 42 -21.83 4.87 15.43
N ALA A 43 -20.73 4.15 15.26
CA ALA A 43 -20.66 2.71 15.50
C ALA A 43 -19.60 2.42 16.55
N ARG A 44 -19.84 1.38 17.36
CA ARG A 44 -18.89 0.91 18.37
C ARG A 44 -18.55 -0.55 18.12
N PHE A 45 -17.28 -0.89 18.14
CA PHE A 45 -16.84 -2.27 17.96
C PHE A 45 -15.52 -2.53 18.68
N ARG A 46 -15.20 -3.83 18.84
CA ARG A 46 -13.89 -4.30 19.28
C ARG A 46 -13.25 -5.15 18.20
N LEU A 47 -11.93 -5.03 18.06
CA LEU A 47 -11.16 -5.77 17.07
C LEU A 47 -10.97 -7.25 17.43
N GLN A 48 -11.04 -7.56 18.72
CA GLN A 48 -10.94 -8.90 19.29
C GLN A 48 -11.85 -8.97 20.52
N GLN A 49 -12.38 -10.16 20.82
CA GLN A 49 -13.34 -10.37 21.92
C GLN A 49 -12.79 -9.92 23.29
N GLU A 50 -11.48 -10.06 23.50
CA GLU A 50 -10.77 -9.65 24.72
C GLU A 50 -9.99 -8.33 24.59
N SER A 51 -10.16 -7.59 23.48
CA SER A 51 -9.47 -6.30 23.29
C SER A 51 -9.85 -5.31 24.40
N PRO A 52 -8.88 -4.71 25.12
CA PRO A 52 -9.16 -3.70 26.13
C PRO A 52 -9.55 -2.34 25.52
N TYR A 53 -9.42 -2.20 24.19
CA TYR A 53 -9.80 -1.02 23.42
C TYR A 53 -11.20 -1.16 22.83
N GLU A 54 -12.06 -0.17 23.11
CA GLU A 54 -13.28 0.09 22.34
C GLU A 54 -12.97 1.09 21.22
N ILE A 55 -13.40 0.78 20.00
CA ILE A 55 -13.32 1.69 18.87
C ILE A 55 -14.66 2.38 18.68
N ILE A 56 -14.66 3.71 18.69
CA ILE A 56 -15.79 4.53 18.27
C ILE A 56 -15.52 5.03 16.86
N TYR A 57 -16.29 4.55 15.91
CA TYR A 57 -16.27 5.02 14.52
C TYR A 57 -17.33 6.08 14.29
N ILE A 58 -16.96 7.20 13.66
CA ILE A 58 -17.83 8.32 13.32
C ILE A 58 -17.63 8.67 11.84
N GLY A 59 -18.56 8.24 10.98
CA GLY A 59 -18.44 8.46 9.54
C GLY A 59 -19.48 7.68 8.73
N ARG A 60 -19.31 7.63 7.42
CA ARG A 60 -20.20 6.94 6.47
C ARG A 60 -20.12 5.43 6.67
N LYS A 61 -21.26 4.74 6.66
CA LYS A 61 -21.35 3.28 6.85
C LYS A 61 -20.40 2.48 5.94
N GLN A 62 -20.28 2.88 4.68
CA GLN A 62 -19.42 2.22 3.67
C GLN A 62 -17.91 2.30 3.97
N GLN A 63 -17.47 3.25 4.79
CA GLN A 63 -16.05 3.41 5.16
C GLN A 63 -15.71 2.72 6.49
N ARG A 64 -16.70 2.20 7.21
CA ARG A 64 -16.48 1.49 8.48
C ARG A 64 -15.63 0.23 8.30
N GLU A 65 -15.84 -0.52 7.22
CA GLU A 65 -15.05 -1.73 6.96
C GLU A 65 -13.61 -1.39 6.60
N MET A 66 -13.37 -0.26 5.93
CA MET A 66 -12.01 0.28 5.76
C MET A 66 -11.39 0.68 7.10
N ALA A 67 -12.15 1.32 7.98
CA ALA A 67 -11.69 1.68 9.32
C ALA A 67 -11.27 0.44 10.12
N LYS A 68 -12.13 -0.57 10.17
CA LYS A 68 -11.83 -1.87 10.79
C LYS A 68 -10.58 -2.50 10.19
N LEU A 69 -10.43 -2.49 8.87
CA LEU A 69 -9.29 -3.08 8.17
C LEU A 69 -7.95 -2.37 8.49
N LEU A 70 -7.96 -1.04 8.55
CA LEU A 70 -6.75 -0.24 8.83
C LEU A 70 -6.30 -0.36 10.29
N ILE A 71 -7.25 -0.44 11.22
CA ILE A 71 -6.94 -0.55 12.65
C ILE A 71 -6.90 -2.00 13.13
N ALA A 72 -7.26 -2.98 12.30
CA ALA A 72 -7.11 -4.39 12.60
C ALA A 72 -5.61 -4.73 12.72
N GLY A 73 -5.15 -4.84 13.98
CA GLY A 73 -3.81 -5.26 14.35
C GLY A 73 -3.48 -6.69 13.96
N LYS A 74 -2.36 -7.19 14.49
CA LYS A 74 -1.83 -8.54 14.20
C LYS A 74 -2.88 -9.63 14.47
N GLY A 75 -3.13 -10.50 13.48
CA GLY A 75 -3.93 -11.73 13.64
C GLY A 75 -5.42 -11.64 13.25
N SER A 76 -5.97 -10.46 12.95
CA SER A 76 -7.40 -10.33 12.64
C SER A 76 -7.82 -10.69 11.21
N GLY A 77 -6.99 -11.44 10.47
CA GLY A 77 -7.35 -11.93 9.13
C GLY A 77 -8.60 -12.83 9.12
N ASN A 78 -8.96 -13.41 10.28
CA ASN A 78 -10.16 -14.20 10.53
C ASN A 78 -10.74 -14.03 11.96
N ALA A 79 -10.22 -13.10 12.77
CA ALA A 79 -10.76 -12.88 14.12
C ALA A 79 -12.06 -12.08 14.02
N ALA A 80 -13.16 -12.64 14.51
CA ALA A 80 -14.48 -12.02 14.45
C ALA A 80 -14.46 -10.65 15.14
N ILE A 81 -14.65 -9.58 14.37
CA ILE A 81 -14.98 -8.26 14.90
C ILE A 81 -16.31 -8.39 15.62
N VAL A 82 -16.31 -8.11 16.92
CA VAL A 82 -17.52 -8.22 17.75
C VAL A 82 -18.11 -6.82 17.89
N ASP A 83 -19.37 -6.66 17.48
CA ASP A 83 -20.11 -5.44 17.75
C ASP A 83 -20.28 -5.30 19.27
N SER A 84 -19.98 -4.11 19.81
CA SER A 84 -19.86 -3.90 21.27
C SER A 84 -21.17 -4.18 22.04
N ALA A 85 -22.32 -4.25 21.36
CA ALA A 85 -23.61 -4.61 21.95
C ALA A 85 -23.62 -6.03 22.57
N SER A 86 -22.67 -6.90 22.22
CA SER A 86 -22.53 -8.25 22.77
C SER A 86 -21.30 -8.43 23.69
N ALA A 87 -20.55 -7.37 24.00
CA ALA A 87 -19.35 -7.47 24.83
C ALA A 87 -19.67 -7.31 26.33
N THR A 88 -19.25 -8.28 27.14
CA THR A 88 -19.58 -8.39 28.58
C THR A 88 -18.64 -7.66 29.54
N VAL A 89 -17.50 -7.13 29.06
CA VAL A 89 -16.47 -6.48 29.89
C VAL A 89 -16.37 -4.99 29.53
N ALA A 90 -16.35 -4.07 30.48
CA ALA A 90 -16.15 -2.63 30.22
C ALA A 90 -14.79 -2.38 29.54
N ALA A 91 -14.76 -1.57 28.48
CA ALA A 91 -13.50 -1.16 27.85
C ALA A 91 -12.88 -0.01 28.64
N ASN A 92 -11.61 -0.15 29.00
CA ASN A 92 -10.87 0.87 29.76
C ASN A 92 -10.26 1.95 28.86
N HIS A 93 -10.16 1.68 27.56
CA HIS A 93 -9.51 2.57 26.59
C HIS A 93 -10.39 2.79 25.37
N VAL A 94 -10.53 4.04 24.95
CA VAL A 94 -11.35 4.43 23.80
C VAL A 94 -10.47 5.01 22.71
N VAL A 95 -10.55 4.43 21.51
CA VAL A 95 -9.95 4.97 20.29
C VAL A 95 -11.08 5.55 19.44
N VAL A 96 -10.91 6.78 18.95
CA VAL A 96 -11.92 7.40 18.06
C VAL A 96 -11.39 7.41 16.65
N VAL A 97 -12.15 6.84 15.72
CA VAL A 97 -11.86 6.87 14.28
C VAL A 97 -12.92 7.70 13.59
N SER A 98 -12.52 8.76 12.89
CA SER A 98 -13.44 9.65 12.20
C SER A 98 -13.06 9.91 10.75
N GLU A 99 -14.04 10.20 9.92
CA GLU A 99 -13.80 10.69 8.56
C GLU A 99 -13.49 12.20 8.47
N MET A 100 -13.70 12.95 9.57
CA MET A 100 -13.25 14.36 9.68
C MET A 100 -12.04 14.51 10.60
N PRO A 101 -11.15 15.48 10.30
CA PRO A 101 -10.03 15.79 11.16
C PRO A 101 -10.53 16.27 12.52
N THR A 102 -9.92 15.73 13.57
CA THR A 102 -10.10 16.21 14.94
C THR A 102 -8.75 16.55 15.54
N SER A 103 -8.73 17.50 16.48
CA SER A 103 -7.48 17.91 17.12
C SER A 103 -6.80 16.73 17.80
N GLY A 104 -5.50 16.55 17.52
CA GLY A 104 -4.68 15.47 18.04
C GLY A 104 -4.88 14.10 17.38
N ALA A 105 -5.70 14.00 16.31
CA ALA A 105 -5.85 12.75 15.57
C ALA A 105 -4.76 12.58 14.51
N LEU A 106 -4.31 11.33 14.35
CA LEU A 106 -3.43 10.92 13.27
C LEU A 106 -4.20 10.89 11.95
N SER A 107 -3.64 11.49 10.90
CA SER A 107 -4.20 11.42 9.54
C SER A 107 -3.72 10.14 8.85
N VAL A 108 -4.46 9.04 9.02
CA VAL A 108 -4.09 7.71 8.55
C VAL A 108 -4.56 7.52 7.11
N PRO A 109 -3.65 7.37 6.12
CA PRO A 109 -4.07 7.11 4.74
C PRO A 109 -4.75 5.75 4.61
N HIS A 110 -5.60 5.56 3.61
CA HIS A 110 -6.18 4.23 3.33
C HIS A 110 -5.18 3.34 2.59
N TYR A 111 -4.46 3.93 1.64
CA TYR A 111 -3.55 3.22 0.77
C TYR A 111 -2.25 4.00 0.61
N LEU A 112 -1.18 3.25 0.44
CA LEU A 112 0.14 3.74 0.06
C LEU A 112 0.59 2.97 -1.17
N SER A 113 1.59 3.49 -1.86
CA SER A 113 2.30 2.78 -2.91
C SER A 113 3.76 2.57 -2.57
N ALA A 114 4.35 1.54 -3.16
CA ALA A 114 5.80 1.32 -3.15
C ALA A 114 6.40 1.74 -4.48
N VAL A 115 7.25 2.76 -4.44
CA VAL A 115 7.81 3.45 -5.61
C VAL A 115 9.32 3.24 -5.63
N VAL A 116 9.84 2.77 -6.76
CA VAL A 116 11.28 2.56 -6.97
C VAL A 116 11.82 3.67 -7.88
N PRO A 117 12.75 4.52 -7.40
CA PRO A 117 13.46 5.47 -8.25
C PRO A 117 14.35 4.74 -9.27
N LEU A 118 14.21 5.10 -10.55
CA LEU A 118 14.89 4.47 -11.69
C LEU A 118 16.08 5.29 -12.25
N GLY A 119 16.42 6.43 -11.65
CA GLY A 119 17.56 7.27 -12.07
C GLY A 119 18.95 6.70 -11.74
N ARG A 120 19.13 5.38 -11.74
CA ARG A 120 20.34 4.64 -11.33
C ARG A 120 20.37 3.28 -12.03
N SER A 121 21.52 2.60 -12.00
CA SER A 121 21.68 1.30 -12.65
C SER A 121 20.75 0.23 -12.04
N LEU A 122 20.43 -0.80 -12.83
CA LEU A 122 19.67 -1.96 -12.34
C LEU A 122 20.38 -2.67 -11.18
N GLU A 123 21.72 -2.70 -11.21
CA GLU A 123 22.55 -3.26 -10.14
C GLU A 123 22.37 -2.47 -8.83
N ASP A 124 22.43 -1.14 -8.89
CA ASP A 124 22.22 -0.27 -7.71
C ASP A 124 20.82 -0.40 -7.13
N ILE A 125 19.80 -0.59 -7.99
CA ILE A 125 18.41 -0.80 -7.57
C ILE A 125 18.31 -2.15 -6.83
N THR A 126 18.80 -3.22 -7.45
CA THR A 126 18.69 -4.59 -6.92
C THR A 126 19.61 -4.84 -5.72
N ALA A 127 20.67 -4.06 -5.53
CA ALA A 127 21.50 -4.11 -4.33
C ALA A 127 20.72 -3.79 -3.06
N ARG A 128 19.61 -3.04 -3.17
CA ARG A 128 18.69 -2.73 -2.07
C ARG A 128 17.63 -3.79 -1.82
N TYR A 129 17.58 -4.82 -2.67
CA TYR A 129 16.62 -5.90 -2.49
C TYR A 129 17.06 -6.77 -1.34
N ASP A 130 16.08 -7.40 -0.70
CA ASP A 130 16.33 -8.52 0.19
C ASP A 130 17.20 -9.60 -0.49
N SER A 131 18.13 -10.20 0.26
CA SER A 131 19.18 -11.06 -0.29
C SER A 131 18.61 -12.34 -0.91
N GLU A 132 17.60 -12.94 -0.30
CA GLU A 132 16.89 -14.11 -0.83
C GLU A 132 16.14 -13.76 -2.12
N LEU A 133 15.47 -12.60 -2.14
CA LEU A 133 14.76 -12.12 -3.34
C LEU A 133 15.75 -11.93 -4.49
N ARG A 134 16.89 -11.28 -4.24
CA ARG A 134 17.94 -11.06 -5.25
C ARG A 134 18.48 -12.39 -5.80
N ARG A 135 18.75 -13.37 -4.92
CA ARG A 135 19.22 -14.70 -5.33
C ARG A 135 18.17 -15.44 -6.18
N SER A 136 16.90 -15.36 -5.79
CA SER A 136 15.79 -15.96 -6.52
C SER A 136 15.64 -15.33 -7.91
N ILE A 137 15.66 -13.99 -8.01
CA ILE A 137 15.59 -13.28 -9.28
C ILE A 137 16.74 -13.69 -10.20
N ARG A 138 17.98 -13.67 -9.71
CA ARG A 138 19.15 -14.05 -10.52
C ARG A 138 19.06 -15.48 -11.06
N LYS A 139 18.54 -16.41 -10.26
CA LYS A 139 18.36 -17.82 -10.65
C LYS A 139 17.29 -17.97 -11.74
N ASN A 140 16.15 -17.31 -11.54
CA ASN A 140 14.94 -17.63 -12.29
C ASN A 140 14.71 -16.71 -13.48
N ARG A 141 15.16 -15.44 -13.44
CA ARG A 141 14.94 -14.44 -14.50
C ARG A 141 15.28 -14.92 -15.92
N PRO A 142 16.38 -15.67 -16.18
CA PRO A 142 16.69 -16.15 -17.52
C PRO A 142 15.67 -17.13 -18.11
N LEU A 143 14.84 -17.75 -17.27
CA LEU A 143 13.84 -18.74 -17.69
C LEU A 143 12.56 -18.08 -18.22
N TYR A 144 12.31 -16.83 -17.86
CA TYR A 144 11.07 -16.12 -18.18
C TYR A 144 11.31 -15.06 -19.25
N GLN A 145 10.31 -14.88 -20.11
CA GLN A 145 10.27 -13.78 -21.05
C GLN A 145 9.04 -12.91 -20.83
N MET A 146 9.17 -11.64 -21.19
CA MET A 146 8.08 -10.67 -21.18
C MET A 146 7.93 -10.10 -22.57
N ARG A 147 6.70 -10.13 -23.10
CA ARG A 147 6.38 -9.55 -24.41
C ARG A 147 5.05 -8.82 -24.35
N GLN A 148 4.90 -7.76 -25.14
CA GLN A 148 3.62 -7.07 -25.24
C GLN A 148 2.56 -7.96 -25.89
N ALA A 149 1.34 -7.95 -25.36
CA ALA A 149 0.16 -8.40 -26.09
C ALA A 149 -0.17 -7.36 -27.17
N ARG A 150 -0.19 -7.78 -28.43
CA ARG A 150 -0.39 -6.87 -29.58
C ARG A 150 -1.75 -7.05 -30.23
N SER A 151 -2.35 -8.24 -30.15
CA SER A 151 -3.66 -8.51 -30.74
C SER A 151 -4.79 -8.43 -29.72
N ASP A 152 -6.00 -8.24 -30.23
CA ASP A 152 -7.21 -8.22 -29.42
C ASP A 152 -7.48 -9.58 -28.78
N ASP A 153 -7.15 -10.66 -29.48
CA ASP A 153 -7.28 -12.02 -28.98
C ASP A 153 -6.34 -12.28 -27.81
N GLU A 154 -5.10 -11.77 -27.86
CA GLU A 154 -4.16 -11.87 -26.74
C GLU A 154 -4.63 -11.07 -25.53
N ILE A 155 -5.15 -9.86 -25.73
CA ILE A 155 -5.70 -9.03 -24.65
C ILE A 155 -6.95 -9.69 -24.05
N ALA A 156 -7.84 -10.22 -24.88
CA ALA A 156 -9.03 -10.96 -24.44
C ALA A 156 -8.66 -12.21 -23.63
N MET A 157 -7.66 -12.96 -24.10
CA MET A 157 -7.14 -14.14 -23.41
C MET A 157 -6.58 -13.75 -22.05
N ALA A 158 -5.75 -12.71 -21.98
CA ALA A 158 -5.17 -12.26 -20.72
C ALA A 158 -6.25 -11.78 -19.73
N ASP A 159 -7.26 -11.02 -20.18
CA ASP A 159 -8.36 -10.59 -19.33
C ASP A 159 -9.16 -11.78 -18.78
N ARG A 160 -9.56 -12.70 -19.67
CA ARG A 160 -10.45 -13.82 -19.35
C ARG A 160 -9.77 -14.89 -18.50
N TYR A 161 -8.53 -15.26 -18.82
CA TYR A 161 -7.87 -16.44 -18.25
C TYR A 161 -6.78 -16.11 -17.22
N LEU A 162 -6.30 -14.86 -17.15
CA LEU A 162 -5.21 -14.47 -16.25
C LEU A 162 -5.64 -13.39 -15.25
N LEU A 163 -6.14 -12.24 -15.71
CA LEU A 163 -6.45 -11.09 -14.85
C LEU A 163 -7.67 -11.34 -13.96
N ARG A 164 -8.81 -11.70 -14.55
CA ARG A 164 -10.08 -11.90 -13.81
C ARG A 164 -10.02 -13.08 -12.85
N PRO A 165 -9.57 -14.29 -13.27
CA PRO A 165 -9.55 -15.45 -12.37
C PRO A 165 -8.61 -15.24 -11.19
N TYR A 166 -7.41 -14.70 -11.44
CA TYR A 166 -6.48 -14.41 -10.36
C TYR A 166 -6.99 -13.34 -9.40
N ALA A 167 -7.62 -12.27 -9.90
CA ALA A 167 -8.22 -11.25 -9.04
C ALA A 167 -9.31 -11.84 -8.13
N SER A 168 -10.19 -12.69 -8.70
CA SER A 168 -11.23 -13.39 -7.94
C SER A 168 -10.65 -14.38 -6.93
N ALA A 169 -9.64 -15.17 -7.30
CA ALA A 169 -8.98 -16.11 -6.39
C ALA A 169 -8.28 -15.39 -5.22
N ARG A 170 -7.75 -14.18 -5.46
CA ARG A 170 -6.99 -13.42 -4.48
C ARG A 170 -7.86 -12.62 -3.51
N GLN A 171 -8.98 -12.05 -3.98
CA GLN A 171 -9.80 -11.13 -3.18
C GLN A 171 -11.26 -11.53 -3.05
N GLY A 172 -11.65 -12.68 -3.61
CA GLY A 172 -13.00 -13.22 -3.52
C GLY A 172 -14.07 -12.20 -3.94
N ILE A 173 -15.07 -12.05 -3.10
CA ILE A 173 -16.19 -11.09 -3.29
C ILE A 173 -15.76 -9.61 -3.27
N HIS A 174 -14.55 -9.31 -2.79
CA HIS A 174 -14.00 -7.96 -2.73
C HIS A 174 -13.10 -7.62 -3.93
N ALA A 175 -12.95 -8.54 -4.89
CA ALA A 175 -12.15 -8.32 -6.08
C ALA A 175 -12.75 -7.20 -6.94
N ALA A 176 -12.17 -6.01 -6.89
CA ALA A 176 -12.49 -4.95 -7.85
C ALA A 176 -12.08 -5.43 -9.24
N GLN A 177 -13.04 -5.71 -10.13
CA GLN A 177 -12.75 -6.12 -11.50
C GLN A 177 -12.67 -4.89 -12.40
N PHE A 178 -11.64 -4.82 -13.24
CA PHE A 178 -11.68 -3.85 -14.33
C PHE A 178 -12.73 -4.32 -15.35
N PRO A 179 -13.59 -3.43 -15.83
CA PRO A 179 -14.40 -3.75 -17.00
C PRO A 179 -13.51 -4.15 -18.17
N THR A 180 -13.94 -5.11 -18.99
CA THR A 180 -13.09 -5.64 -20.09
C THR A 180 -12.70 -4.53 -21.04
N GLU A 181 -13.64 -3.66 -21.40
CA GLU A 181 -13.42 -2.48 -22.23
C GLU A 181 -12.34 -1.56 -21.66
N GLU A 182 -12.22 -1.46 -20.34
CA GLU A 182 -11.20 -0.66 -19.67
C GLU A 182 -9.82 -1.31 -19.78
N VAL A 183 -9.73 -2.63 -19.66
CA VAL A 183 -8.49 -3.39 -19.90
C VAL A 183 -8.00 -3.16 -21.34
N PHE A 184 -8.89 -3.28 -22.32
CA PHE A 184 -8.58 -3.00 -23.72
C PHE A 184 -8.15 -1.55 -23.96
N ARG A 185 -8.87 -0.59 -23.37
CA ARG A 185 -8.55 0.84 -23.49
C ARG A 185 -7.17 1.17 -22.93
N ILE A 186 -6.79 0.56 -21.81
CA ILE A 186 -5.47 0.73 -21.21
C ILE A 186 -4.41 0.07 -22.08
N ALA A 187 -4.59 -1.21 -22.42
CA ALA A 187 -3.61 -2.01 -23.16
C ALA A 187 -3.27 -1.43 -24.55
N ARG A 188 -4.25 -0.82 -25.24
CA ARG A 188 -4.05 -0.21 -26.56
C ARG A 188 -3.68 1.27 -26.53
N GLY A 189 -3.91 1.94 -25.40
CA GLY A 189 -3.93 3.39 -25.33
C GLY A 189 -2.84 3.96 -24.44
N VAL A 190 -3.20 4.16 -23.17
CA VAL A 190 -2.38 4.92 -22.20
C VAL A 190 -1.44 4.03 -21.38
N GLY A 191 -1.44 2.73 -21.65
CA GLY A 191 -0.64 1.75 -20.93
C GLY A 191 -0.20 0.61 -21.82
N ARG A 192 0.01 -0.55 -21.20
CA ARG A 192 0.57 -1.73 -21.84
C ARG A 192 0.11 -2.97 -21.10
N LEU A 193 -0.24 -4.00 -21.85
CA LEU A 193 -0.42 -5.35 -21.33
C LEU A 193 0.74 -6.21 -21.83
N ASP A 194 1.49 -6.78 -20.89
CA ASP A 194 2.59 -7.69 -21.16
C ASP A 194 2.20 -9.12 -20.76
N LEU A 195 2.50 -10.08 -21.62
CA LEU A 195 2.40 -11.51 -21.37
C LEU A 195 3.73 -12.04 -20.86
N ILE A 196 3.66 -12.91 -19.85
CA ILE A 196 4.78 -13.55 -19.19
C ILE A 196 4.80 -15.00 -19.61
N THR A 197 5.92 -15.42 -20.22
CA THR A 197 6.09 -16.79 -20.68
C THR A 197 7.19 -17.51 -19.92
N LEU A 198 7.02 -18.82 -19.78
CA LEU A 198 8.04 -19.77 -19.35
C LEU A 198 8.19 -20.80 -20.47
N GLY A 199 9.29 -20.73 -21.22
CA GLY A 199 9.33 -21.35 -22.55
C GLY A 199 8.27 -20.71 -23.47
N ASP A 200 7.47 -21.55 -24.14
CA ASP A 200 6.43 -21.11 -25.06
C ASP A 200 5.04 -20.92 -24.40
N GLU A 201 4.90 -21.26 -23.11
CA GLU A 201 3.64 -21.18 -22.40
C GLU A 201 3.43 -19.80 -21.76
N VAL A 202 2.26 -19.19 -21.98
CA VAL A 202 1.84 -17.98 -21.25
C VAL A 202 1.32 -18.36 -19.87
N ILE A 203 2.03 -17.95 -18.84
CA ILE A 203 1.73 -18.29 -17.45
C ILE A 203 1.18 -17.11 -16.64
N GLY A 204 1.27 -15.90 -17.18
CA GLY A 204 0.83 -14.69 -16.51
C GLY A 204 0.88 -13.45 -17.38
N CYS A 205 0.49 -12.33 -16.80
CA CYS A 205 0.52 -11.01 -17.45
C CYS A 205 0.70 -9.88 -16.43
N HIS A 206 1.15 -8.74 -16.94
CA HIS A 206 1.24 -7.46 -16.25
C HIS A 206 0.46 -6.41 -17.04
N LEU A 207 -0.44 -5.69 -16.37
CA LEU A 207 -1.11 -4.52 -16.91
C LEU A 207 -0.56 -3.28 -16.17
N GLY A 208 0.12 -2.42 -16.92
CA GLY A 208 0.68 -1.17 -16.42
C GLY A 208 0.25 0.04 -17.25
N CYS A 209 0.43 1.24 -16.71
CA CYS A 209 0.23 2.47 -17.45
C CYS A 209 1.22 3.57 -17.07
N GLU A 210 1.38 4.55 -17.96
CA GLU A 210 2.15 5.74 -17.68
C GLU A 210 1.31 6.72 -16.85
N VAL A 211 1.92 7.20 -15.76
CA VAL A 211 1.41 8.31 -14.96
C VAL A 211 2.46 9.42 -14.93
N VAL A 212 2.09 10.64 -15.30
CA VAL A 212 2.98 11.81 -15.23
C VAL A 212 2.53 12.71 -14.10
N ARG A 213 3.39 12.93 -13.10
CA ARG A 213 3.13 13.75 -11.91
C ARG A 213 4.34 14.61 -11.60
N GLY A 214 4.15 15.91 -11.34
CA GLY A 214 5.26 16.83 -11.07
C GLY A 214 6.32 16.85 -12.17
N GLY A 215 5.93 16.62 -13.42
CA GLY A 215 6.86 16.47 -14.56
C GLY A 215 7.66 15.18 -14.60
N LYS A 216 7.43 14.24 -13.67
CA LYS A 216 8.09 12.94 -13.58
C LYS A 216 7.22 11.83 -14.14
N ARG A 217 7.83 10.88 -14.86
CA ARG A 217 7.16 9.74 -15.48
C ARG A 217 7.24 8.52 -14.58
N TYR A 218 6.09 7.99 -14.21
CA TYR A 218 5.93 6.78 -13.43
C TYR A 218 5.40 5.68 -14.33
N TRP A 219 6.02 4.51 -14.27
CA TRP A 219 5.40 3.29 -14.75
C TRP A 219 4.60 2.68 -13.60
N SER A 220 3.28 2.77 -13.65
CA SER A 220 2.39 2.32 -12.58
C SER A 220 1.79 0.96 -12.88
N THR A 221 2.02 0.02 -11.99
CA THR A 221 1.38 -1.30 -12.03
C THR A 221 -0.08 -1.19 -11.63
N LEU A 222 -0.97 -1.58 -12.53
CA LEU A 222 -2.41 -1.62 -12.27
C LEU A 222 -2.85 -3.00 -11.80
N ARG A 223 -2.35 -4.06 -12.46
CA ARG A 223 -2.77 -5.43 -12.15
C ARG A 223 -1.75 -6.46 -12.62
N PHE A 224 -1.67 -7.56 -11.89
CA PHE A 224 -1.06 -8.80 -12.34
C PHE A 224 -2.14 -9.84 -12.61
N GLY A 225 -1.90 -10.74 -13.54
CA GLY A 225 -2.73 -11.92 -13.78
C GLY A 225 -1.87 -13.16 -13.92
N TYR A 226 -2.36 -14.30 -13.46
CA TYR A 226 -1.63 -15.57 -13.53
C TYR A 226 -2.61 -16.68 -13.89
N CYS A 227 -2.14 -17.72 -14.57
CA CYS A 227 -2.96 -18.91 -14.81
C CYS A 227 -3.18 -19.69 -13.51
N GLU A 228 -4.20 -20.53 -13.49
CA GLU A 228 -4.60 -21.31 -12.30
C GLU A 228 -3.47 -22.19 -11.76
N ALA A 229 -2.72 -22.83 -12.65
CA ALA A 229 -1.56 -23.64 -12.29
C ALA A 229 -0.44 -22.85 -11.58
N VAL A 230 -0.43 -21.51 -11.69
CA VAL A 230 0.48 -20.63 -10.95
C VAL A 230 -0.14 -20.18 -9.64
N PHE A 231 -1.38 -19.67 -9.63
CA PHE A 231 -1.93 -19.07 -8.42
C PHE A 231 -2.45 -20.07 -7.38
N THR A 232 -2.65 -21.34 -7.75
CA THR A 232 -2.98 -22.42 -6.82
C THR A 232 -1.75 -22.96 -6.07
N ASP A 233 -0.53 -22.72 -6.59
CA ASP A 233 0.73 -23.04 -5.93
C ASP A 233 1.37 -21.77 -5.34
N ALA A 234 1.36 -21.64 -4.02
CA ALA A 234 1.90 -20.47 -3.32
C ALA A 234 3.41 -20.24 -3.57
N ARG A 235 4.20 -21.30 -3.79
CA ARG A 235 5.63 -21.20 -4.09
C ARG A 235 5.83 -20.70 -5.51
N LYS A 236 5.11 -21.28 -6.48
CA LYS A 236 5.16 -20.87 -7.89
C LYS A 236 4.66 -19.43 -8.06
N LEU A 237 3.54 -19.07 -7.44
CA LEU A 237 3.02 -17.70 -7.44
C LEU A 237 4.04 -16.70 -6.90
N ARG A 238 4.72 -17.00 -5.79
CA ARG A 238 5.74 -16.11 -5.21
C ARG A 238 6.91 -15.89 -6.16
N GLU A 239 7.36 -16.93 -6.84
CA GLU A 239 8.42 -16.86 -7.84
C GLU A 239 7.99 -16.04 -9.07
N VAL A 240 6.93 -16.48 -9.75
CA VAL A 240 6.45 -15.87 -11.00
C VAL A 240 6.10 -14.40 -10.79
N ASN A 241 5.46 -14.06 -9.66
CA ASN A 241 5.14 -12.67 -9.34
C ASN A 241 6.40 -11.83 -9.09
N SER A 242 7.42 -12.40 -8.45
CA SER A 242 8.69 -11.71 -8.23
C SER A 242 9.43 -11.43 -9.54
N ILE A 243 9.46 -12.40 -10.45
CA ILE A 243 10.06 -12.23 -11.78
C ILE A 243 9.26 -11.26 -12.64
N THR A 244 7.93 -11.38 -12.66
CA THR A 244 7.06 -10.47 -13.42
C THR A 244 7.24 -9.02 -12.99
N THR A 245 7.28 -8.77 -11.68
CA THR A 245 7.53 -7.44 -11.13
C THR A 245 8.91 -6.92 -11.48
N PHE A 246 9.92 -7.79 -11.52
CA PHE A 246 11.29 -7.43 -11.89
C PHE A 246 11.41 -7.10 -13.38
N MET A 247 10.82 -7.90 -14.28
CA MET A 247 10.80 -7.62 -15.72
C MET A 247 10.09 -6.31 -16.05
N ALA A 248 8.99 -6.00 -15.36
CA ALA A 248 8.31 -4.72 -15.50
C ALA A 248 9.18 -3.53 -15.06
N LEU A 249 10.02 -3.71 -14.04
CA LEU A 249 11.01 -2.71 -13.61
C LEU A 249 12.13 -2.55 -14.63
N GLU A 250 12.69 -3.65 -15.15
CA GLU A 250 13.72 -3.62 -16.21
C GLU A 250 13.20 -2.86 -17.43
N TRP A 251 12.01 -3.21 -17.89
CA TRP A 251 11.39 -2.51 -19.01
C TRP A 251 11.16 -1.03 -18.72
N ALA A 252 10.64 -0.67 -17.54
CA ALA A 252 10.45 0.73 -17.18
C ALA A 252 11.77 1.51 -17.16
N LEU A 253 12.85 0.89 -16.68
CA LEU A 253 14.19 1.47 -16.68
C LEU A 253 14.69 1.69 -18.11
N GLU A 254 14.57 0.67 -18.98
CA GLU A 254 14.96 0.74 -20.40
C GLU A 254 14.18 1.80 -21.18
N GLN A 255 12.91 2.03 -20.83
CA GLN A 255 12.06 3.05 -21.45
C GLN A 255 12.25 4.46 -20.86
N GLY A 256 13.21 4.64 -19.95
CA GLY A 256 13.56 5.94 -19.38
C GLY A 256 12.48 6.55 -18.50
N PHE A 257 11.71 5.73 -17.76
CA PHE A 257 10.84 6.24 -16.70
C PHE A 257 11.67 6.75 -15.52
N ASP A 258 11.17 7.76 -14.79
CA ASP A 258 11.84 8.25 -13.58
C ASP A 258 11.61 7.30 -12.39
N TYR A 259 10.44 6.66 -12.35
CA TYR A 259 9.99 5.81 -11.26
C TYR A 259 9.21 4.58 -11.74
N TYR A 260 9.34 3.48 -11.01
CA TYR A 260 8.44 2.33 -11.10
C TYR A 260 7.56 2.23 -9.86
N ASP A 261 6.26 2.38 -10.06
CA ASP A 261 5.23 2.24 -9.04
C ASP A 261 4.70 0.79 -9.05
N ILE A 262 5.00 0.04 -7.98
CA ILE A 262 4.62 -1.38 -7.81
C ILE A 262 3.14 -1.51 -7.40
N GLY A 263 2.41 -0.40 -7.42
CA GLY A 263 0.97 -0.29 -7.21
C GLY A 263 0.60 -0.11 -5.75
N LEU A 264 -0.70 0.05 -5.51
CA LEU A 264 -1.26 0.34 -4.19
C LEU A 264 -1.27 -0.88 -3.24
N CYS A 265 -1.17 -0.62 -1.96
CA CYS A 265 -1.42 -1.55 -0.86
C CYS A 265 -2.09 -0.78 0.30
N LEU A 266 -2.70 -1.51 1.23
CA LEU A 266 -3.25 -0.90 2.43
C LEU A 266 -2.15 -0.19 3.22
N ALA A 267 -2.46 0.97 3.77
CA ALA A 267 -1.56 1.75 4.60
C ALA A 267 -1.43 1.17 6.02
N ARG A 268 -1.17 -0.13 6.12
CA ARG A 268 -0.99 -0.84 7.37
C ARG A 268 0.43 -1.40 7.41
N PRO A 269 1.27 -1.01 8.38
CA PRO A 269 2.65 -1.49 8.50
C PRO A 269 2.79 -3.02 8.52
N ASP A 270 1.81 -3.73 9.10
CA ASP A 270 1.78 -5.19 9.17
C ASP A 270 1.25 -5.87 7.89
N ASP A 271 0.79 -5.12 6.89
CA ASP A 271 0.17 -5.71 5.72
C ASP A 271 1.15 -6.57 4.91
N GLY A 272 0.77 -7.83 4.65
CA GLY A 272 1.62 -8.79 3.96
C GLY A 272 2.00 -8.35 2.54
N LEU A 273 1.10 -7.65 1.83
CA LEU A 273 1.41 -7.11 0.51
C LEU A 273 2.43 -5.97 0.63
N LEU A 274 2.28 -5.08 1.61
CA LEU A 274 3.25 -4.02 1.83
C LEU A 274 4.63 -4.58 2.21
N LYS A 275 4.69 -5.55 3.12
CA LYS A 275 5.93 -6.27 3.48
C LYS A 275 6.59 -6.91 2.27
N TRP A 276 5.79 -7.50 1.38
CA TRP A 276 6.28 -8.09 0.13
C TRP A 276 6.84 -7.02 -0.82
N LYS A 277 6.17 -5.86 -0.96
CA LYS A 277 6.65 -4.75 -1.82
C LYS A 277 7.95 -4.15 -1.31
N ARG A 278 8.03 -3.92 0.01
CA ARG A 278 9.21 -3.38 0.72
C ARG A 278 10.52 -4.11 0.39
N ARG A 279 10.48 -5.44 0.19
CA ARG A 279 11.66 -6.25 -0.15
C ARG A 279 12.38 -5.81 -1.44
N ARG A 280 11.77 -4.93 -2.24
CA ARG A 280 12.31 -4.36 -3.49
C ARG A 280 12.97 -2.99 -3.30
N GLY A 281 13.21 -2.56 -2.05
CA GLY A 281 13.97 -1.34 -1.77
C GLY A 281 13.33 -0.04 -2.28
N GLY A 282 12.01 -0.06 -2.54
CA GLY A 282 11.24 1.12 -2.91
C GLY A 282 10.86 1.97 -1.70
N ASP A 283 10.64 3.25 -1.95
CA ASP A 283 10.09 4.20 -1.00
C ASP A 283 8.57 4.06 -0.92
N ILE A 284 8.00 4.22 0.27
CA ILE A 284 6.55 4.31 0.43
C ILE A 284 6.12 5.74 0.19
N ASP A 285 5.13 5.93 -0.68
CA ASP A 285 4.54 7.23 -1.02
C ASP A 285 3.02 7.12 -0.98
N SER A 286 2.34 8.19 -0.57
CA SER A 286 0.87 8.26 -0.67
C SER A 286 0.40 8.36 -2.13
N LEU A 287 1.28 8.74 -3.05
CA LEU A 287 1.02 9.13 -4.44
C LEU A 287 -0.16 10.11 -4.55
N GLY A 288 -0.29 10.98 -3.55
CA GLY A 288 -1.39 11.92 -3.46
C GLY A 288 -2.75 11.27 -3.20
N ASN A 289 -2.80 10.07 -2.63
CA ASN A 289 -4.04 9.50 -2.12
C ASN A 289 -4.56 10.36 -0.96
N HIS A 290 -5.76 10.91 -1.12
CA HIS A 290 -6.42 11.77 -0.12
C HIS A 290 -7.45 11.04 0.73
N ALA A 291 -7.60 9.75 0.55
CA ALA A 291 -8.50 8.96 1.37
C ALA A 291 -7.81 8.72 2.72
N TYR A 292 -8.24 9.49 3.72
CA TYR A 292 -7.75 9.40 5.11
C TYR A 292 -8.87 9.03 6.08
N LEU A 293 -8.51 8.31 7.14
CA LEU A 293 -9.24 8.30 8.39
C LEU A 293 -8.43 9.05 9.44
N PHE A 294 -9.12 9.70 10.37
CA PHE A 294 -8.51 10.43 11.46
C PHE A 294 -8.64 9.62 12.74
N VAL A 295 -7.51 9.17 13.26
CA VAL A 295 -7.47 8.26 14.43
C VAL A 295 -6.94 9.01 15.64
N ARG A 296 -7.83 9.27 16.59
CA ARG A 296 -7.47 9.78 17.90
C ARG A 296 -7.13 8.60 18.81
N LEU A 297 -5.85 8.51 19.15
CA LEU A 297 -5.30 7.51 20.06
C LEU A 297 -5.95 7.58 21.46
N PRO A 298 -5.96 6.46 22.21
CA PRO A 298 -6.55 6.44 23.54
C PRO A 298 -5.71 7.28 24.51
N ARG A 299 -6.37 7.90 25.50
CA ARG A 299 -5.67 8.74 26.49
C ARG A 299 -4.63 7.97 27.30
N THR A 300 -4.90 6.71 27.59
CA THR A 300 -4.03 5.78 28.32
C THR A 300 -3.82 4.52 27.49
N GLY A 301 -2.68 3.84 27.67
CA GLY A 301 -2.40 2.60 26.96
C GLY A 301 -2.09 2.79 25.47
N THR A 302 -1.67 3.98 25.04
CA THR A 302 -1.30 4.27 23.64
C THR A 302 -0.14 3.40 23.16
N ALA A 303 0.90 3.22 23.98
CA ALA A 303 2.04 2.37 23.64
C ALA A 303 1.60 0.94 23.30
N LYS A 304 0.72 0.36 24.13
CA LYS A 304 0.19 -0.98 23.88
C LYS A 304 -0.71 -1.02 22.64
N PHE A 305 -1.54 -0.01 22.41
CA PHE A 305 -2.38 0.07 21.21
C PHE A 305 -1.53 0.08 19.93
N LEU A 306 -0.50 0.93 19.87
CA LEU A 306 0.38 1.06 18.70
C LEU A 306 1.37 -0.10 18.57
N TRP A 307 1.58 -0.90 19.62
CA TRP A 307 2.31 -2.17 19.52
C TRP A 307 1.49 -3.22 18.76
N ASP A 308 0.21 -3.33 19.09
CA ASP A 308 -0.72 -4.26 18.46
C ASP A 308 -1.15 -3.78 17.06
N THR A 309 -1.28 -2.46 16.90
CA THR A 309 -1.74 -1.76 15.69
C THR A 309 -0.81 -0.60 15.34
N PRO A 310 0.40 -0.87 14.79
CA PRO A 310 1.27 0.19 14.31
C PRO A 310 0.61 0.93 13.15
N MET A 311 0.84 2.22 13.02
CA MET A 311 0.11 3.04 12.05
C MET A 311 1.04 3.92 11.22
N PHE A 312 0.71 4.09 9.94
CA PHE A 312 1.21 5.23 9.19
C PHE A 312 0.31 6.45 9.42
N ALA A 313 0.87 7.64 9.39
CA ALA A 313 0.13 8.88 9.34
C ALA A 313 0.78 9.88 8.39
N VAL A 314 0.05 10.95 8.06
CA VAL A 314 0.56 12.05 7.24
C VAL A 314 0.62 13.34 8.05
N GLU A 315 1.79 13.97 8.06
CA GLU A 315 2.04 15.29 8.63
C GLU A 315 2.38 16.26 7.50
N GLY A 316 1.46 17.18 7.19
CA GLY A 316 1.55 18.01 5.99
C GLY A 316 1.42 17.14 4.74
N ASP A 317 2.52 16.98 3.99
CA ASP A 317 2.64 16.11 2.82
C ASP A 317 3.59 14.92 3.04
N LYS A 318 4.01 14.68 4.29
CA LYS A 318 5.05 13.72 4.62
C LYS A 318 4.51 12.53 5.40
N LEU A 319 5.01 11.34 5.07
CA LEU A 319 4.61 10.08 5.71
C LEU A 319 5.40 9.85 7.01
N THR A 320 4.70 9.51 8.08
CA THR A 320 5.27 9.14 9.38
C THR A 320 4.84 7.72 9.77
N LEU A 321 5.62 7.09 10.64
CA LEU A 321 5.33 5.78 11.21
C LEU A 321 5.20 5.91 12.73
N HIS A 322 4.14 5.36 13.31
CA HIS A 322 3.83 5.42 14.74
C HIS A 322 3.90 4.01 15.33
N LEU A 323 4.84 3.79 16.24
CA LEU A 323 5.16 2.50 16.86
C LEU A 323 5.01 2.58 18.37
N GLY A 324 4.46 1.53 18.98
CA GLY A 324 4.36 1.40 20.42
C GLY A 324 5.58 0.72 21.05
N LEU A 325 5.98 1.14 22.23
CA LEU A 325 7.00 0.52 23.09
C LEU A 325 6.40 0.34 24.50
N PRO A 326 5.55 -0.67 24.70
CA PRO A 326 4.87 -0.89 25.97
C PRO A 326 5.87 -1.24 27.08
N GLU A 327 5.55 -0.84 28.31
CA GLU A 327 6.35 -1.23 29.48
C GLU A 327 6.42 -2.77 29.61
N GLY A 328 7.58 -3.26 30.05
CA GLY A 328 7.84 -4.70 30.22
C GLY A 328 8.27 -5.44 28.96
N ALA A 329 8.15 -4.85 27.76
CA ALA A 329 8.71 -5.45 26.54
C ALA A 329 10.25 -5.32 26.54
N SER A 330 10.92 -6.45 26.35
CA SER A 330 12.37 -6.52 26.18
C SER A 330 12.82 -5.98 24.81
N ASP A 331 14.09 -5.54 24.72
CA ASP A 331 14.67 -5.08 23.45
C ASP A 331 14.62 -6.16 22.35
N GLU A 332 14.75 -7.43 22.73
CA GLU A 332 14.63 -8.57 21.81
C GLU A 332 13.21 -8.72 21.25
N GLU A 333 12.19 -8.58 22.10
CA GLU A 333 10.79 -8.60 21.66
C GLU A 333 10.48 -7.42 20.73
N VAL A 334 10.97 -6.21 21.07
CA VAL A 334 10.82 -5.01 20.25
C VAL A 334 11.50 -5.21 18.89
N ALA A 335 12.73 -5.71 18.88
CA ALA A 335 13.46 -6.00 17.65
C ALA A 335 12.72 -7.03 16.80
N SER A 336 12.27 -8.14 17.39
CA SER A 336 11.50 -9.18 16.71
C SER A 336 10.18 -8.66 16.12
N ARG A 337 9.49 -7.77 16.84
CA ARG A 337 8.22 -7.16 16.41
C ARG A 337 8.37 -6.24 15.20
N TYR A 338 9.43 -5.43 15.19
CA TYR A 338 9.60 -4.33 14.24
C TYR A 338 10.75 -4.53 13.24
N GLN A 339 11.48 -5.65 13.28
CA GLN A 339 12.57 -5.92 12.34
C GLN A 339 12.16 -5.78 10.87
N GLU A 340 10.90 -6.12 10.55
CA GLU A 340 10.35 -6.03 9.19
C GLU A 340 9.69 -4.67 8.86
N MET A 341 9.63 -3.73 9.80
CA MET A 341 9.00 -2.42 9.63
C MET A 341 10.01 -1.33 9.28
N VAL A 342 10.88 -1.63 8.32
CA VAL A 342 11.87 -0.71 7.78
C VAL A 342 11.41 -0.25 6.39
N PHE A 343 10.99 1.00 6.29
CA PHE A 343 10.37 1.53 5.07
C PHE A 343 11.13 2.74 4.54
N GLY A 344 11.40 2.76 3.24
CA GLY A 344 11.88 3.97 2.55
C GLY A 344 10.78 5.03 2.47
N GLY A 345 11.15 6.28 2.21
CA GLY A 345 10.21 7.40 2.06
C GLY A 345 9.62 7.99 3.34
N LEU A 346 9.99 7.47 4.52
CA LEU A 346 9.53 8.03 5.81
C LEU A 346 10.21 9.35 6.14
N HIS A 347 9.42 10.30 6.62
CA HIS A 347 9.93 11.55 7.19
C HIS A 347 10.30 11.40 8.66
N LYS A 348 9.46 10.70 9.43
CA LYS A 348 9.63 10.53 10.88
C LYS A 348 9.09 9.18 11.37
N ILE A 349 9.70 8.67 12.42
CA ILE A 349 9.22 7.53 13.21
C ILE A 349 9.00 7.99 14.65
N TYR A 350 7.77 7.86 15.13
CA TYR A 350 7.39 8.12 16.51
C TYR A 350 7.35 6.83 17.32
N PHE A 351 7.98 6.87 18.49
CA PHE A 351 8.03 5.78 19.45
C PHE A 351 7.26 6.18 20.71
N TYR A 352 6.11 5.54 20.94
CA TYR A 352 5.22 5.82 22.06
C TYR A 352 5.52 4.85 23.21
N GLY A 353 5.99 5.34 24.35
CA GLY A 353 6.32 4.50 25.50
C GLY A 353 6.95 5.27 26.65
N GLY A 354 7.51 4.53 27.61
CA GLY A 354 8.29 5.09 28.71
C GLY A 354 9.66 5.60 28.27
N ASN A 355 10.29 6.40 29.13
CA ASN A 355 11.68 6.82 28.93
C ASN A 355 12.62 5.59 29.01
N GLY A 356 13.51 5.42 28.03
CA GLY A 356 14.52 4.35 28.00
C GLY A 356 14.06 3.00 27.43
N THR A 357 12.76 2.71 27.32
CA THR A 357 12.30 1.41 26.74
C THR A 357 12.75 1.25 25.29
N GLY A 358 13.34 0.13 24.87
CA GLY A 358 13.67 -0.08 23.44
C GLY A 358 14.83 0.76 22.91
N GLU A 359 15.71 1.29 23.76
CA GLU A 359 16.80 2.21 23.35
C GLU A 359 17.76 1.56 22.34
N THR A 360 18.25 0.35 22.65
CA THR A 360 19.11 -0.45 21.76
C THR A 360 18.46 -0.68 20.40
N PHE A 361 17.15 -0.93 20.38
CA PHE A 361 16.40 -1.11 19.13
C PHE A 361 16.36 0.19 18.30
N VAL A 362 16.10 1.33 18.95
CA VAL A 362 16.06 2.63 18.26
C VAL A 362 17.43 2.97 17.66
N GLU A 363 18.53 2.70 18.37
CA GLU A 363 19.89 2.87 17.85
C GLU A 363 20.18 1.95 16.66
N SER A 364 19.84 0.67 16.78
CA SER A 364 19.94 -0.31 15.68
C SER A 364 19.14 0.13 14.45
N LEU A 365 17.93 0.65 14.65
CA LEU A 365 17.12 1.18 13.56
C LEU A 365 17.77 2.42 12.92
N ARG A 366 18.39 3.30 13.72
CA ARG A 366 19.09 4.49 13.21
C ARG A 366 20.25 4.09 12.30
N HIS A 367 21.00 3.06 12.66
CA HIS A 367 22.03 2.46 11.79
C HIS A 367 21.44 1.89 10.50
N ARG A 368 20.29 1.21 10.55
CA ARG A 368 19.63 0.68 9.34
C ARG A 368 19.20 1.76 8.35
N TYR A 369 18.88 2.96 8.83
CA TYR A 369 18.53 4.10 7.98
C TYR A 369 19.72 4.98 7.57
N ALA A 370 20.90 4.81 8.16
CA ALA A 370 22.05 5.71 7.97
C ALA A 370 22.47 5.89 6.51
N ASN A 371 22.27 4.86 5.68
CA ASN A 371 22.65 4.87 4.26
C ASN A 371 21.54 5.39 3.32
N LEU A 372 20.41 5.84 3.86
CA LEU A 372 19.39 6.51 3.05
C LEU A 372 19.78 7.96 2.79
N ARG A 373 19.40 8.47 1.61
CA ARG A 373 19.64 9.86 1.22
C ARG A 373 18.97 10.86 2.18
N SER A 374 17.79 10.48 2.70
CA SER A 374 17.02 11.24 3.68
C SER A 374 16.51 10.27 4.74
N PRO A 375 17.28 10.00 5.81
CA PRO A 375 16.82 9.13 6.88
C PRO A 375 15.65 9.77 7.63
N PRO A 376 14.67 8.98 8.11
CA PRO A 376 13.60 9.51 8.94
C PRO A 376 14.15 10.01 10.28
N THR A 377 13.58 11.11 10.78
CA THR A 377 13.84 11.54 12.15
C THR A 377 13.18 10.55 13.12
N MET A 378 13.81 10.27 14.26
CA MET A 378 13.26 9.38 15.28
C MET A 378 12.89 10.20 16.51
N GLU A 379 11.64 10.11 16.95
CA GLU A 379 11.10 10.92 18.04
C GLU A 379 10.43 10.04 19.11
N ARG A 380 10.69 10.37 20.37
CA ARG A 380 10.07 9.70 21.52
C ARG A 380 8.84 10.48 21.96
N VAL A 381 7.74 9.77 22.18
CA VAL A 381 6.51 10.33 22.72
C VAL A 381 6.23 9.62 24.04
N THR A 382 6.43 10.34 25.14
CA THR A 382 6.09 9.84 26.48
C THR A 382 4.58 9.71 26.60
N CYS A 383 4.10 8.50 26.88
CA CYS A 383 2.68 8.24 27.11
C CYS A 383 2.49 7.48 28.43
N SER A 384 1.42 7.85 29.14
CA SER A 384 0.95 7.24 30.38
C SER A 384 0.11 5.98 30.16
#